data_AF-X1P8W9-F1
#
_entry.id   AF-X1P8W9-F1
#
_cell.length_a   1.000
_cell.length_b   1.000
_cell.length_c   1.000
_cell.angle_alpha   90.00
_cell.angle_beta   90.00
_cell.angle_gamma   90.00
#
_symmetry.space_group_name_H-M   'P 1'
#
loop_
_entity.id
_entity.type
_entity.pdbx_description
1 polymer ?
#
loop_
_entity_poly.entity_id
_entity_poly.type
_entity_poly.pdbx_seq_one_letter_code
_entity_poly.pdbx_strand_id
1 'polypeptide(L)'
;EEAGDTLTHTFIKEPWPVCETRWFTFKGDVDTLWTASAGPIFKKHRVAPPTTQDFYPDAHPEVSSFDGYTQIPRSYYTWAQLRTKEANDKWDGITLMLVGFQDRPRTDRWGQIWRSIFTFDTSIIPPGSTILSATLKLYIDCPYCQIPGCAVNIFSSDPEAENAISLPDHLSLGSIPFSTNLELEGYLEEQWVEFP
;
A
#
# COMPACT_ATOMS: atom_id res chain seq x y z
N GLU A 1 8.85 -45.24 -35.17
CA GLU A 1 7.57 -44.83 -34.58
C GLU A 1 6.74 -46.10 -34.50
N GLU A 2 6.55 -46.62 -33.29
CA GLU A 2 5.74 -47.82 -33.13
C GLU A 2 4.25 -47.45 -33.16
N ALA A 3 3.40 -48.38 -33.61
CA ALA A 3 1.97 -48.15 -33.65
C ALA A 3 1.43 -47.91 -32.23
N GLY A 4 1.05 -46.68 -31.91
CA GLY A 4 0.53 -46.28 -30.59
C GLY A 4 1.38 -45.25 -29.84
N ASP A 5 2.53 -44.83 -30.38
CA ASP A 5 3.32 -43.74 -29.80
C ASP A 5 2.49 -42.44 -29.75
N THR A 6 2.32 -41.89 -28.54
CA THR A 6 1.76 -40.55 -28.37
C THR A 6 2.87 -39.57 -28.01
N LEU A 7 3.03 -38.50 -28.80
CA LEU A 7 4.00 -37.42 -28.55
C LEU A 7 3.68 -36.60 -27.30
N THR A 8 2.53 -36.80 -26.66
CA THR A 8 2.08 -36.03 -25.51
C THR A 8 1.32 -36.90 -24.52
N HIS A 9 1.73 -36.84 -23.25
CA HIS A 9 1.06 -37.51 -22.14
C HIS A 9 0.65 -36.46 -21.10
N THR A 10 -0.57 -36.57 -20.57
CA THR A 10 -1.08 -35.70 -19.50
C THR A 10 -1.27 -36.52 -18.23
N PHE A 11 -0.75 -36.01 -17.11
CA PHE A 11 -0.88 -36.65 -15.80
C PHE A 11 -1.65 -35.72 -14.87
N ILE A 12 -2.68 -36.25 -14.21
CA ILE A 12 -3.39 -35.56 -13.12
C ILE A 12 -2.67 -35.90 -11.83
N LYS A 13 -2.42 -34.87 -11.01
CA LYS A 13 -1.59 -34.98 -9.80
C LYS A 13 -2.35 -34.44 -8.59
N GLU A 14 -2.49 -35.30 -7.58
CA GLU A 14 -3.22 -35.00 -6.34
C GLU A 14 -2.54 -33.94 -5.48
N PRO A 15 -3.27 -32.95 -4.91
CA PRO A 15 -2.70 -31.93 -4.02
C PRO A 15 -1.82 -32.54 -2.90
N TRP A 16 -0.70 -31.87 -2.56
CA TRP A 16 0.19 -32.25 -1.44
C TRP A 16 0.50 -31.00 -0.60
N PRO A 17 0.96 -31.10 0.67
CA PRO A 17 1.22 -29.92 1.51
C PRO A 17 1.93 -28.75 0.82
N VAL A 18 1.52 -27.52 1.16
CA VAL A 18 2.19 -26.32 0.65
C VAL A 18 3.63 -26.25 1.15
N CYS A 19 4.47 -25.61 0.36
CA CYS A 19 5.92 -25.51 0.55
C CYS A 19 6.67 -26.85 0.57
N GLU A 20 6.05 -27.94 0.08
CA GLU A 20 6.73 -29.22 -0.12
C GLU A 20 7.22 -29.35 -1.57
N THR A 21 8.49 -29.72 -1.72
CA THR A 21 9.07 -30.11 -3.01
C THR A 21 8.95 -31.61 -3.17
N ARG A 22 8.36 -32.05 -4.29
CA ARG A 22 8.35 -33.46 -4.68
C ARG A 22 9.16 -33.66 -5.94
N TRP A 23 9.76 -34.84 -6.02
CA TRP A 23 10.56 -35.31 -7.14
C TRP A 23 9.83 -36.46 -7.81
N PHE A 24 9.81 -36.46 -9.13
CA PHE A 24 9.05 -37.39 -9.93
C PHE A 24 9.98 -38.21 -10.80
N THR A 25 9.74 -39.51 -10.82
CA THR A 25 10.45 -40.48 -11.65
C THR A 25 9.46 -41.14 -12.58
N PHE A 26 9.85 -41.43 -13.81
CA PHE A 26 9.07 -42.33 -14.64
C PHE A 26 9.40 -43.77 -14.27
N LYS A 27 8.39 -44.64 -14.29
CA LYS A 27 8.58 -46.08 -14.22
C LYS A 27 8.03 -46.68 -15.50
N GLY A 28 8.84 -47.50 -16.15
CA GLY A 28 8.44 -48.30 -17.29
C GLY A 28 8.61 -49.78 -16.98
N ASP A 29 7.84 -50.62 -17.65
CA ASP A 29 8.12 -52.05 -17.71
C ASP A 29 9.17 -52.28 -18.80
N VAL A 30 10.30 -52.88 -18.43
CA VAL A 30 11.34 -53.33 -19.36
C VAL A 30 11.55 -54.81 -19.10
N ASP A 31 11.28 -55.65 -20.09
CA ASP A 31 11.41 -57.11 -19.99
C ASP A 31 10.70 -57.71 -18.76
N THR A 32 9.46 -57.28 -18.48
CA THR A 32 8.63 -57.67 -17.33
C THR A 32 9.11 -57.14 -15.97
N LEU A 33 10.11 -56.25 -15.97
CA LEU A 33 10.65 -55.62 -14.77
C LEU A 33 10.32 -54.13 -14.74
N TRP A 34 9.52 -53.73 -13.74
CA TRP A 34 9.28 -52.32 -13.44
C TRP A 34 10.57 -51.60 -13.04
N THR A 35 11.10 -50.80 -13.95
CA THR A 35 12.34 -50.06 -13.78
C THR A 35 12.03 -48.56 -13.68
N ALA A 36 12.57 -47.91 -12.66
CA ALA A 36 12.49 -46.45 -12.53
C ALA A 36 13.58 -45.78 -13.38
N SER A 37 13.36 -44.53 -13.76
CA SER A 37 14.42 -43.69 -14.29
C SER A 37 15.62 -43.62 -13.33
N ALA A 38 16.82 -43.37 -13.85
CA ALA A 38 18.08 -43.29 -13.09
C ALA A 38 18.14 -42.12 -12.06
N GLY A 39 17.03 -41.45 -11.83
CA GLY A 39 16.88 -40.31 -10.94
C GLY A 39 15.55 -39.59 -11.22
N PRO A 40 15.24 -38.56 -10.42
CA PRO A 40 14.06 -37.75 -10.66
C PRO A 40 14.21 -36.94 -11.95
N ILE A 41 13.22 -37.07 -12.82
CA ILE A 41 13.18 -36.40 -14.13
C ILE A 41 12.69 -34.96 -13.98
N PHE A 42 11.80 -34.71 -13.03
CA PHE A 42 11.33 -33.37 -12.71
C PHE A 42 11.08 -33.22 -11.21
N LYS A 43 11.15 -31.98 -10.73
CA LYS A 43 10.75 -31.61 -9.38
C LYS A 43 9.68 -30.52 -9.46
N LYS A 44 8.75 -30.52 -8.51
CA LYS A 44 7.75 -29.47 -8.37
C LYS A 44 7.62 -29.08 -6.92
N HIS A 45 7.82 -27.79 -6.65
CA HIS A 45 7.49 -27.19 -5.38
C HIS A 45 6.04 -26.68 -5.44
N ARG A 46 5.22 -27.01 -4.44
CA ARG A 46 3.90 -26.39 -4.30
C ARG A 46 4.07 -25.10 -3.50
N VAL A 47 4.22 -23.97 -4.18
CA VAL A 47 4.25 -22.66 -3.50
C VAL A 47 2.97 -22.46 -2.68
N ALA A 48 3.11 -21.86 -1.50
CA ALA A 48 1.94 -21.37 -0.77
C ALA A 48 1.23 -20.31 -1.62
N PRO A 49 -0.11 -20.23 -1.56
CA PRO A 49 -0.81 -19.10 -2.16
C PRO A 49 -0.35 -17.79 -1.48
N PRO A 50 -0.36 -16.66 -2.20
CA PRO A 50 -0.12 -15.36 -1.59
C PRO A 50 -1.13 -15.09 -0.46
N THR A 51 -0.68 -14.38 0.57
CA THR A 51 -1.53 -13.91 1.67
C THR A 51 -1.66 -12.39 1.60
N THR A 52 -2.84 -11.87 1.95
CA THR A 52 -3.05 -10.43 2.18
C THR A 52 -2.78 -10.12 3.64
N GLN A 53 -2.11 -8.99 3.91
CA GLN A 53 -1.93 -8.43 5.24
C GLN A 53 -2.57 -7.06 5.25
N ASP A 54 -3.39 -6.79 6.26
CA ASP A 54 -4.03 -5.49 6.45
C ASP A 54 -3.30 -4.73 7.55
N PHE A 55 -3.02 -3.46 7.28
CA PHE A 55 -2.37 -2.55 8.20
C PHE A 55 -3.30 -1.38 8.47
N TYR A 56 -3.44 -1.04 9.74
CA TYR A 56 -4.23 0.10 10.18
C TYR A 56 -3.30 1.09 10.86
N PRO A 57 -3.56 2.40 10.72
CA PRO A 57 -2.87 3.38 11.55
C PRO A 57 -3.13 3.09 13.04
N ASP A 58 -2.15 3.39 13.88
CA ASP A 58 -2.29 3.25 15.33
C ASP A 58 -2.82 4.57 15.90
N ALA A 59 -3.88 4.47 16.71
CA ALA A 59 -4.44 5.64 17.36
C ALA A 59 -3.60 6.00 18.58
N HIS A 60 -3.37 7.30 18.80
CA HIS A 60 -2.57 7.78 19.92
C HIS A 60 -2.97 7.17 21.29
N PRO A 61 -2.01 6.70 22.12
CA PRO A 61 -0.56 6.75 21.91
C PRO A 61 -0.04 5.67 20.96
N GLU A 62 0.86 6.07 20.08
CA GLU A 62 1.38 5.27 18.98
C GLU A 62 2.49 4.32 19.44
N VAL A 63 2.44 3.08 18.95
CA VAL A 63 3.42 2.04 19.27
C VAL A 63 4.34 1.76 18.08
N SER A 64 3.78 1.52 16.89
CA SER A 64 4.56 1.15 15.70
C SER A 64 4.07 1.76 14.39
N SER A 65 2.97 2.50 14.42
CA SER A 65 2.43 3.26 13.30
C SER A 65 1.91 4.58 13.85
N PHE A 66 1.73 5.60 13.02
CA PHE A 66 1.03 6.80 13.44
C PHE A 66 0.22 7.36 12.28
N ASP A 67 -0.78 8.17 12.62
CA ASP A 67 -1.41 9.08 11.70
C ASP A 67 -1.51 10.48 12.32
N GLY A 68 -1.86 11.45 11.49
CA GLY A 68 -2.05 12.81 11.95
C GLY A 68 -1.91 13.79 10.81
N TYR A 69 -1.85 15.06 11.17
CA TYR A 69 -1.55 16.12 10.21
C TYR A 69 -0.70 17.22 10.81
N THR A 70 0.05 17.87 9.93
CA THR A 70 0.77 19.10 10.21
C THR A 70 0.07 20.30 9.59
N GLN A 71 0.22 21.46 10.23
CA GLN A 71 -0.37 22.70 9.78
C GLN A 71 0.64 23.84 9.90
N ILE A 72 0.61 24.74 8.94
CA ILE A 72 1.38 25.98 9.01
C ILE A 72 0.58 27.13 9.67
N PRO A 73 1.24 28.20 10.15
CA PRO A 73 0.56 29.23 10.91
C PRO A 73 -0.33 30.08 10.00
N ARG A 74 -1.46 30.54 10.54
CA ARG A 74 -2.40 31.37 9.82
C ARG A 74 -1.77 32.69 9.38
N SER A 75 -1.59 32.89 8.09
CA SER A 75 -1.01 34.14 7.57
C SER A 75 -1.52 34.49 6.17
N TYR A 76 -0.74 35.25 5.40
CA TYR A 76 -0.93 35.55 3.98
C TYR A 76 0.31 35.08 3.21
N TYR A 77 0.41 33.78 2.97
CA TYR A 77 1.53 33.17 2.25
C TYR A 77 1.20 32.96 0.78
N THR A 78 2.21 33.01 -0.08
CA THR A 78 2.10 32.46 -1.44
C THR A 78 2.04 30.93 -1.38
N TRP A 79 1.53 30.27 -2.41
CA TRP A 79 1.52 28.81 -2.48
C TRP A 79 2.92 28.22 -2.30
N ALA A 80 3.93 28.83 -2.95
CA ALA A 80 5.33 28.43 -2.80
C ALA A 80 5.79 28.49 -1.33
N GLN A 81 5.45 29.57 -0.61
CA GLN A 81 5.78 29.70 0.81
C GLN A 81 5.06 28.65 1.66
N LEU A 82 3.78 28.34 1.39
CA LEU A 82 3.06 27.29 2.12
C LEU A 82 3.80 25.96 2.04
N ARG A 83 4.32 25.60 0.86
CA ARG A 83 4.92 24.28 0.64
C ARG A 83 6.32 24.09 1.23
N THR A 84 7.05 25.18 1.47
CA THR A 84 8.46 25.14 1.90
C THR A 84 8.65 25.65 3.33
N LYS A 85 7.57 25.98 4.03
CA LYS A 85 7.62 26.44 5.41
C LYS A 85 7.36 25.28 6.35
N GLU A 86 8.12 25.22 7.44
CA GLU A 86 7.86 24.29 8.54
C GLU A 86 6.48 24.54 9.15
N ALA A 87 5.86 23.48 9.66
CA ALA A 87 4.63 23.58 10.43
C ALA A 87 4.85 24.34 11.74
N ASN A 88 3.78 24.93 12.28
CA ASN A 88 3.77 25.47 13.64
C ASN A 88 2.93 24.61 14.60
N ASP A 89 2.02 23.82 14.05
CA ASP A 89 1.15 22.94 14.80
C ASP A 89 1.15 21.54 14.19
N LYS A 90 0.93 20.55 15.04
CA LYS A 90 0.79 19.15 14.69
C LYS A 90 -0.29 18.51 15.53
N TRP A 91 -0.96 17.51 14.97
CA TRP A 91 -1.94 16.68 15.67
C TRP A 91 -1.82 15.24 15.22
N ASP A 92 -1.46 14.37 16.15
CA ASP A 92 -1.42 12.91 16.09
C ASP A 92 -2.39 12.26 17.10
N GLY A 93 -2.79 13.01 18.13
CA GLY A 93 -3.73 12.58 19.17
C GLY A 93 -5.24 12.53 18.81
N ILE A 94 -5.63 12.60 17.54
CA ILE A 94 -7.03 12.81 17.14
C ILE A 94 -7.49 11.76 16.12
N THR A 95 -8.80 11.52 16.02
CA THR A 95 -9.37 10.50 15.12
C THR A 95 -9.60 11.00 13.68
N LEU A 96 -8.91 12.07 13.25
CA LEU A 96 -9.17 12.71 11.97
C LEU A 96 -7.88 13.19 11.30
N MET A 97 -7.77 12.85 10.02
CA MET A 97 -6.72 13.32 9.12
C MET A 97 -7.25 14.49 8.29
N LEU A 98 -6.47 15.57 8.18
CA LEU A 98 -6.86 16.75 7.40
C LEU A 98 -5.90 17.00 6.23
N VAL A 99 -6.48 17.03 5.03
CA VAL A 99 -5.80 17.45 3.81
C VAL A 99 -6.55 18.60 3.19
N GLY A 100 -5.84 19.66 2.83
CA GLY A 100 -6.44 20.81 2.16
C GLY A 100 -5.71 22.09 2.43
N PHE A 101 -6.35 23.20 2.10
CA PHE A 101 -5.84 24.53 2.36
C PHE A 101 -6.98 25.47 2.71
N GLN A 102 -6.62 26.61 3.28
CA GLN A 102 -7.55 27.71 3.53
C GLN A 102 -7.18 28.91 2.67
N ASP A 103 -8.16 29.53 2.02
CA ASP A 103 -7.97 30.79 1.29
C ASP A 103 -7.91 32.01 2.22
N ARG A 104 -7.59 33.17 1.65
CA ARG A 104 -7.64 34.47 2.32
C ARG A 104 -8.14 35.54 1.36
N PRO A 105 -8.71 36.66 1.86
CA PRO A 105 -9.21 37.75 1.02
C PRO A 105 -8.07 38.62 0.45
N ARG A 106 -7.07 37.99 -0.19
CA ARG A 106 -5.99 38.63 -0.94
C ARG A 106 -5.62 37.75 -2.12
N THR A 107 -5.47 38.36 -3.29
CA THR A 107 -5.08 37.65 -4.52
C THR A 107 -3.78 36.88 -4.30
N ASP A 108 -3.75 35.63 -4.74
CA ASP A 108 -2.58 34.75 -4.67
C ASP A 108 -2.02 34.60 -3.24
N ARG A 109 -2.92 34.58 -2.25
CA ARG A 109 -2.55 34.38 -0.85
C ARG A 109 -3.47 33.37 -0.19
N TRP A 110 -2.84 32.50 0.59
CA TRP A 110 -3.51 31.45 1.35
C TRP A 110 -3.23 31.62 2.84
N GLY A 111 -4.15 31.09 3.63
CA GLY A 111 -4.14 31.15 5.07
C GLY A 111 -3.26 30.05 5.66
N GLN A 112 -3.51 28.82 5.22
CA GLN A 112 -2.96 27.59 5.79
C GLN A 112 -2.96 26.48 4.73
N ILE A 113 -2.15 25.46 4.98
CA ILE A 113 -2.22 24.15 4.33
C ILE A 113 -2.19 23.09 5.44
N TRP A 114 -3.05 22.09 5.31
CA TRP A 114 -3.05 20.87 6.13
C TRP A 114 -2.51 19.72 5.31
N ARG A 115 -1.59 18.96 5.92
CA ARG A 115 -0.96 17.80 5.31
C ARG A 115 -1.05 16.63 6.26
N SER A 116 -1.86 15.64 5.90
CA SER A 116 -1.89 14.37 6.61
C SER A 116 -0.63 13.56 6.34
N ILE A 117 -0.14 12.89 7.36
CA ILE A 117 0.99 11.96 7.31
C ILE A 117 0.58 10.72 8.10
N PHE A 118 0.86 9.55 7.55
CA PHE A 118 0.59 8.28 8.21
C PHE A 118 1.68 7.27 7.83
N THR A 119 1.97 6.37 8.76
CA THR A 119 2.91 5.26 8.61
C THR A 119 2.24 3.93 8.94
N PHE A 120 2.81 2.84 8.45
CA PHE A 120 2.33 1.48 8.72
C PHE A 120 3.51 0.58 9.07
N ASP A 121 3.41 -0.15 10.19
CA ASP A 121 4.35 -1.19 10.57
C ASP A 121 4.13 -2.42 9.70
N THR A 122 5.00 -2.60 8.71
CA THR A 122 4.95 -3.74 7.79
C THR A 122 5.94 -4.86 8.17
N SER A 123 6.51 -4.82 9.38
CA SER A 123 7.55 -5.76 9.83
C SER A 123 7.10 -7.21 9.90
N ILE A 124 5.79 -7.47 9.95
CA ILE A 124 5.21 -8.83 9.86
C ILE A 124 5.48 -9.49 8.50
N ILE A 125 5.74 -8.71 7.45
CA ILE A 125 6.07 -9.24 6.12
C ILE A 125 7.51 -9.77 6.14
N PRO A 126 7.73 -11.08 5.90
CA PRO A 126 9.07 -11.64 5.96
C PRO A 126 10.03 -11.01 4.93
N PRO A 127 11.31 -10.81 5.31
CA PRO A 127 12.33 -10.38 4.36
C PRO A 127 12.41 -11.31 3.14
N GLY A 128 12.46 -10.73 1.94
CA GLY A 128 12.50 -11.47 0.67
C GLY A 128 11.14 -11.91 0.12
N SER A 129 10.04 -11.61 0.81
CA SER A 129 8.70 -11.76 0.25
C SER A 129 8.51 -10.91 -1.02
N THR A 130 7.86 -11.49 -2.03
CA THR A 130 7.46 -10.75 -3.24
C THR A 130 6.11 -10.08 -2.99
N ILE A 131 6.06 -8.75 -3.05
CA ILE A 131 4.81 -8.00 -2.95
C ILE A 131 4.13 -8.00 -4.32
N LEU A 132 2.92 -8.57 -4.39
CA LEU A 132 2.15 -8.64 -5.63
C LEU A 132 1.33 -7.38 -5.88
N SER A 133 0.84 -6.76 -4.81
CA SER A 133 0.06 -5.51 -4.85
C SER A 133 0.07 -4.85 -3.47
N ALA A 134 -0.10 -3.54 -3.45
CA ALA A 134 -0.41 -2.76 -2.25
C ALA A 134 -1.58 -1.82 -2.57
N THR A 135 -2.48 -1.65 -1.61
CA THR A 135 -3.66 -0.79 -1.77
C THR A 135 -3.86 0.02 -0.50
N LEU A 136 -3.86 1.34 -0.62
CA LEU A 136 -4.25 2.25 0.44
C LEU A 136 -5.73 2.59 0.26
N LYS A 137 -6.55 2.26 1.25
CA LYS A 137 -7.97 2.62 1.29
C LYS A 137 -8.14 3.82 2.21
N LEU A 138 -8.77 4.90 1.72
CA LEU A 138 -9.07 6.09 2.51
C LEU A 138 -10.56 6.38 2.43
N TYR A 139 -11.14 6.75 3.57
CA TYR A 139 -12.46 7.35 3.63
C TYR A 139 -12.30 8.87 3.72
N ILE A 140 -13.00 9.59 2.84
CA ILE A 140 -12.94 11.06 2.77
C ILE A 140 -14.35 11.58 3.01
N ASP A 141 -14.51 12.33 4.10
CA ASP A 141 -15.65 13.21 4.28
C ASP A 141 -15.20 14.63 3.94
N CYS A 142 -15.85 15.27 2.97
CA CYS A 142 -15.55 16.65 2.67
C CYS A 142 -16.76 17.48 2.23
N PRO A 143 -17.41 18.18 3.19
CA PRO A 143 -18.52 19.06 2.87
C PRO A 143 -18.13 20.34 2.11
N TYR A 144 -16.83 20.67 2.03
CA TYR A 144 -16.33 21.96 1.48
C TYR A 144 -15.28 21.83 0.34
N CYS A 145 -15.07 20.64 -0.23
CA CYS A 145 -13.95 20.39 -1.16
C CYS A 145 -14.21 20.79 -2.62
N GLN A 146 -15.29 21.50 -2.91
CA GLN A 146 -15.68 21.89 -4.26
C GLN A 146 -14.91 23.11 -4.76
N ILE A 147 -13.57 23.03 -4.80
CA ILE A 147 -12.73 24.07 -5.36
C ILE A 147 -12.25 23.61 -6.75
N PRO A 148 -12.82 24.15 -7.84
CA PRO A 148 -12.43 23.76 -9.19
C PRO A 148 -10.91 23.89 -9.40
N GLY A 149 -10.30 22.87 -10.00
CA GLY A 149 -8.86 22.82 -10.26
C GLY A 149 -7.99 22.49 -9.04
N CYS A 150 -8.59 22.07 -7.92
CA CYS A 150 -7.86 21.55 -6.77
C CYS A 150 -8.04 20.04 -6.64
N ALA A 151 -6.93 19.35 -6.37
CA ALA A 151 -6.91 17.91 -6.18
C ALA A 151 -6.04 17.52 -4.98
N VAL A 152 -6.40 16.39 -4.36
CA VAL A 152 -5.57 15.69 -3.39
C VAL A 152 -4.76 14.61 -4.10
N ASN A 153 -3.56 14.32 -3.62
CA ASN A 153 -2.73 13.24 -4.13
C ASN A 153 -1.91 12.63 -2.98
N ILE A 154 -1.46 11.38 -3.16
CA ILE A 154 -0.66 10.63 -2.21
C ILE A 154 0.81 10.68 -2.64
N PHE A 155 1.70 11.00 -1.70
CA PHE A 155 3.14 11.08 -1.90
C PHE A 155 3.84 10.21 -0.85
N SER A 156 5.11 9.87 -1.09
CA SER A 156 5.96 9.33 -0.03
C SER A 156 6.22 10.39 1.03
N SER A 157 6.53 9.95 2.23
CA SER A 157 7.06 10.78 3.31
C SER A 157 8.31 10.12 3.89
N ASP A 158 9.12 10.92 4.58
CA ASP A 158 10.29 10.47 5.35
C ASP A 158 10.22 11.12 6.76
N PRO A 159 9.22 10.75 7.58
CA PRO A 159 9.02 11.38 8.87
C PRO A 159 10.18 11.09 9.83
N GLU A 160 10.43 11.99 10.78
CA GLU A 160 11.56 11.90 11.72
C GLU A 160 11.45 10.72 12.71
N ALA A 161 10.24 10.21 12.93
CA ALA A 161 9.96 9.10 13.84
C ALA A 161 8.89 8.17 13.26
N GLU A 162 8.80 6.95 13.81
CA GLU A 162 7.83 5.93 13.40
C GLU A 162 6.60 5.87 14.34
N ASN A 163 6.60 6.67 15.41
CA ASN A 163 5.60 6.61 16.48
C ASN A 163 5.13 8.00 16.96
N ALA A 164 5.36 9.05 16.18
CA ALA A 164 4.81 10.38 16.42
C ALA A 164 5.08 11.24 15.20
N ILE A 165 4.16 12.15 14.90
CA ILE A 165 4.40 13.20 13.90
C ILE A 165 5.24 14.32 14.55
N SER A 166 6.07 15.01 13.77
CA SER A 166 6.83 16.20 14.20
C SER A 166 6.53 17.42 13.33
N LEU A 167 6.97 18.61 13.73
CA LEU A 167 6.79 19.83 12.92
C LEU A 167 7.63 19.80 11.63
N PRO A 168 8.90 19.32 11.65
CA PRO A 168 9.69 19.11 10.44
C PRO A 168 9.04 18.19 9.41
N ASP A 169 8.24 17.21 9.81
CA ASP A 169 7.58 16.26 8.89
C ASP A 169 6.69 16.95 7.85
N HIS A 170 6.23 18.18 8.10
CA HIS A 170 5.51 18.97 7.10
C HIS A 170 6.27 19.09 5.77
N LEU A 171 7.60 19.03 5.82
CA LEU A 171 8.52 19.16 4.69
C LEU A 171 9.13 17.83 4.25
N SER A 172 8.80 16.70 4.89
CA SER A 172 9.36 15.39 4.54
C SER A 172 8.67 14.70 3.36
N LEU A 173 7.69 15.37 2.73
CA LEU A 173 6.94 14.80 1.61
C LEU A 173 7.78 14.77 0.32
N GLY A 174 7.75 13.62 -0.35
CA GLY A 174 8.36 13.41 -1.66
C GLY A 174 7.66 14.18 -2.77
N SER A 175 8.30 14.20 -3.95
CA SER A 175 7.76 14.87 -5.13
C SER A 175 7.08 13.95 -6.15
N ILE A 176 7.14 12.63 -5.94
CA ILE A 176 6.61 11.63 -6.85
C ILE A 176 5.23 11.18 -6.35
N PRO A 177 4.16 11.33 -7.15
CA PRO A 177 2.82 10.89 -6.76
C PRO A 177 2.69 9.35 -6.85
N PHE A 178 2.00 8.77 -5.87
CA PHE A 178 1.61 7.36 -5.81
C PHE A 178 0.14 7.13 -6.16
N SER A 179 -0.64 8.20 -6.36
CA SER A 179 -2.01 8.12 -6.85
C SER A 179 -2.22 9.03 -8.07
N THR A 180 -3.29 8.78 -8.81
CA THR A 180 -3.86 9.82 -9.66
C THR A 180 -4.37 10.97 -8.79
N ASN A 181 -4.44 12.18 -9.36
CA ASN A 181 -5.07 13.30 -8.69
C ASN A 181 -6.54 12.97 -8.39
N LEU A 182 -6.92 13.13 -7.13
CA LEU A 182 -8.30 13.03 -6.69
C LEU A 182 -8.90 14.44 -6.67
N GLU A 183 -9.59 14.80 -7.73
CA GLU A 183 -10.41 16.00 -7.78
C GLU A 183 -11.72 15.72 -7.03
N LEU A 184 -12.00 16.51 -6.00
CA LEU A 184 -13.19 16.34 -5.16
C LEU A 184 -14.34 17.13 -5.78
N GLU A 185 -14.80 16.66 -6.95
CA GLU A 185 -15.90 17.26 -7.71
C GLU A 185 -17.24 16.65 -7.29
N GLY A 186 -17.77 17.09 -6.16
CA GLY A 186 -19.12 16.71 -5.70
C GLY A 186 -19.15 16.15 -4.28
N TYR A 187 -20.35 16.06 -3.72
CA TYR A 187 -20.57 15.36 -2.46
C TYR A 187 -20.52 13.85 -2.75
N LEU A 188 -19.52 13.16 -2.20
CA LEU A 188 -19.45 11.71 -2.28
C LEU A 188 -20.42 11.14 -1.22
N GLU A 189 -21.62 10.74 -1.64
CA GLU A 189 -22.60 10.03 -0.77
C GLU A 189 -22.24 8.56 -0.53
N GLU A 190 -21.05 8.10 -0.93
CA GLU A 190 -20.59 6.74 -0.63
C GLU A 190 -20.20 6.65 0.86
N GLN A 191 -21.22 6.45 1.70
CA GLN A 191 -21.03 5.97 3.05
C GLN A 191 -20.72 4.47 2.99
N TRP A 192 -19.47 4.12 3.27
CA TRP A 192 -19.12 2.74 3.58
C TRP A 192 -19.72 2.42 4.97
N VAL A 193 -20.85 1.71 4.99
CA VAL A 193 -21.51 1.26 6.25
C VAL A 193 -20.60 0.30 7.01
N GLU A 194 -19.76 -0.44 6.28
CA GLU A 194 -18.63 -1.20 6.80
C GLU A 194 -17.45 -1.04 5.82
N PHE A 195 -16.25 -0.85 6.34
CA PHE A 195 -15.02 -0.88 5.57
C PHE A 195 -14.79 -2.34 5.13
N PRO A 196 -14.77 -2.68 3.83
CA PRO A 196 -14.64 -4.06 3.37
C PRO A 196 -13.24 -4.62 3.61
#